data_AF-A0A023CVR4-F1
#
_entry.id   AF-A0A023CVR4-F1
#
_cell.length_a   1.000
_cell.length_b   1.000
_cell.length_c   1.000
_cell.angle_alpha   90.00
_cell.angle_beta   90.00
_cell.angle_gamma   90.00
#
_symmetry.space_group_name_H-M   'P 1'
#
loop_
_entity.id
_entity.type
_entity.pdbx_description
1 polymer ?
#
loop_
_entity_poly.entity_id
_entity_poly.type
_entity_poly.pdbx_seq_one_letter_code
_entity_poly.pdbx_strand_id
1 'polypeptide(L)' 'MKTHKKIIKQNKILILAVGGELGFSRKLTDKLASFYEKVYGETISKSGHYVPKEEPQDLRRCLLTFIDNINQKS' A
#
# COMPACT_ATOMS: atom_id res chain seq x y z
N MET A 1 0.26 31.89 4.45
CA MET A 1 -0.10 30.46 4.48
C MET A 1 0.24 29.87 3.12
N LYS A 2 1.33 29.09 3.02
CA LYS A 2 1.85 28.62 1.72
C LYS A 2 0.89 27.58 1.13
N THR A 3 0.44 27.84 -0.08
CA THR A 3 -0.43 26.99 -0.91
C THR A 3 0.20 25.60 -1.03
N HIS A 4 -0.37 24.61 -0.36
CA HIS A 4 -0.02 23.21 -0.59
C HIS A 4 -0.43 22.88 -2.02
N LYS A 5 0.57 22.85 -2.91
CA LYS A 5 0.45 22.39 -4.29
C LYS A 5 -0.44 21.17 -4.30
N LYS A 6 -1.54 21.27 -5.04
CA LYS A 6 -2.36 20.17 -5.53
C LYS A 6 -1.39 19.14 -6.09
N ILE A 7 -1.05 18.10 -5.32
CA ILE A 7 -0.27 16.99 -5.85
C ILE A 7 -1.25 16.26 -6.75
N ILE A 8 -1.10 16.56 -8.04
CA ILE A 8 -1.92 16.02 -9.10
C ILE A 8 -1.71 14.50 -9.05
N LYS A 9 -2.79 13.72 -9.19
CA LYS A 9 -2.76 12.28 -9.44
C LYS A 9 -2.01 12.00 -10.75
N GLN A 10 -0.70 12.17 -10.76
CA GLN A 10 0.16 12.14 -11.95
C GLN A 10 0.81 10.78 -12.16
N ASN A 11 0.88 9.97 -11.12
CA ASN A 11 1.57 8.70 -11.18
C ASN A 11 0.60 7.59 -11.57
N LYS A 12 0.70 7.16 -12.84
CA LYS A 12 0.06 5.94 -13.38
C LYS A 12 0.71 4.64 -12.89
N ILE A 13 1.66 4.74 -11.97
CA ILE A 13 2.36 3.60 -11.38
C ILE A 13 1.40 2.90 -10.41
N LEU A 14 1.27 1.59 -10.53
CA LEU A 14 0.51 0.78 -9.59
C LEU A 14 1.35 0.63 -8.32
N ILE A 15 0.75 0.96 -7.16
CA ILE A 15 1.41 0.89 -5.85
C ILE A 15 0.71 -0.16 -5.00
N LEU A 16 1.49 -1.00 -4.32
CA LEU A 16 1.04 -1.82 -3.21
C LEU A 16 1.51 -1.19 -1.88
N ALA A 17 0.56 -0.85 -1.04
CA ALA A 17 0.76 -0.32 0.31
C ALA A 17 0.46 -1.40 1.34
N VAL A 18 1.49 -1.94 1.99
CA VAL A 18 1.34 -2.94 3.07
C VAL A 18 1.78 -2.33 4.39
N GLY A 19 0.95 -2.43 5.42
CA GLY A 19 1.31 -2.03 6.78
C GLY A 19 0.82 -3.04 7.81
N GLY A 20 1.48 -3.12 8.97
CA GLY A 20 0.95 -3.88 10.09
C GLY A 20 -0.09 -3.10 10.90
N GLU A 21 -1.12 -3.80 11.38
CA GLU A 21 -2.20 -3.28 12.22
C GLU A 21 -1.71 -2.60 13.51
N LEU A 22 -0.69 -3.18 14.14
CA LEU A 22 -0.09 -2.70 15.39
C LEU A 22 0.96 -1.58 15.15
N GLY A 23 1.25 -1.27 13.89
CA GLY A 23 2.25 -0.30 13.49
C GLY A 23 1.70 1.08 13.14
N PHE A 24 2.59 2.07 13.02
CA PHE A 24 2.24 3.42 12.56
C PHE A 24 1.71 3.48 11.12
N SER A 25 1.89 2.40 10.37
CA SER A 25 1.48 2.23 8.96
C SER A 25 0.08 1.63 8.78
N ARG A 26 -0.73 1.42 9.84
CA ARG A 26 -2.07 0.79 9.71
C ARG A 26 -3.05 1.48 8.72
N LYS A 27 -2.81 2.77 8.43
CA LYS A 27 -3.58 3.60 7.48
C LYS A 27 -2.74 4.03 6.27
N LEU A 28 -1.74 3.22 5.89
CA LEU A 28 -0.82 3.58 4.81
C LEU A 28 -1.55 3.74 3.48
N THR A 29 -2.53 2.89 3.19
CA THR A 29 -3.37 2.98 2.00
C THR A 29 -4.11 4.31 1.91
N ASP A 30 -4.80 4.72 2.99
CA ASP A 30 -5.53 5.99 3.05
C ASP A 30 -4.60 7.19 2.83
N LYS A 31 -3.41 7.16 3.44
CA LYS A 31 -2.40 8.21 3.29
C LYS A 31 -1.91 8.32 1.84
N LEU A 32 -1.82 7.21 1.12
CA LEU A 32 -1.33 7.17 -0.26
C LEU A 32 -2.42 7.43 -1.30
N ALA A 33 -3.69 7.22 -0.97
CA ALA A 33 -4.82 7.39 -1.89
C ALA A 33 -4.96 8.82 -2.47
N SER A 34 -4.42 9.84 -1.79
CA SER A 34 -4.40 11.22 -2.28
C SER A 34 -3.34 11.49 -3.34
N PHE A 35 -2.31 10.65 -3.45
CA PHE A 35 -1.14 10.86 -4.30
C PHE A 35 -1.16 10.01 -5.59
N TYR A 36 -1.86 8.89 -5.59
CA TYR A 36 -1.87 7.93 -6.69
C TYR A 36 -3.28 7.73 -7.25
N GLU A 37 -3.36 7.40 -8.54
CA GLU A 37 -4.65 7.10 -9.18
C GLU A 37 -5.25 5.80 -8.62
N LYS A 38 -4.41 4.80 -8.38
CA LYS A 38 -4.79 3.51 -7.81
C LYS A 38 -3.74 3.04 -6.81
N VAL A 39 -4.19 2.74 -5.60
CA VAL A 39 -3.38 2.12 -4.53
C VAL A 39 -4.03 0.79 -4.19
N TYR A 40 -3.27 -0.28 -4.27
CA TYR A 40 -3.61 -1.58 -3.68
C TYR A 40 -3.14 -1.53 -2.24
N GLY A 41 -3.98 -1.96 -1.30
CA GLY A 41 -3.73 -1.73 0.11
C GLY A 41 -4.15 -2.90 0.96
N GLU A 42 -3.27 -3.32 1.85
CA GLU A 42 -3.54 -4.36 2.84
C GLU A 42 -2.95 -3.94 4.19
N THR A 43 -3.75 -4.08 5.23
CA THR A 43 -3.28 -3.96 6.61
C THR A 43 -3.22 -5.36 7.20
N ILE A 44 -2.03 -5.84 7.49
CA ILE A 44 -1.80 -7.20 7.98
C ILE A 44 -2.04 -7.22 9.49
N SER A 45 -3.03 -8.03 9.91
CA SER A 45 -3.38 -8.23 11.31
C SER A 45 -2.21 -8.79 12.10
N LYS A 46 -2.18 -8.52 13.42
CA LYS A 46 -1.14 -9.03 14.36
C LYS A 46 0.31 -8.60 14.08
N SER A 47 0.54 -7.81 13.03
CA SER A 47 1.86 -7.28 12.69
C SER A 47 1.99 -5.80 13.05
N GLY A 48 3.19 -5.39 13.46
CA GLY A 48 3.63 -4.01 13.66
C GLY A 48 4.44 -3.46 12.48
N HIS A 49 5.64 -2.95 12.75
CA HIS A 49 6.47 -2.31 11.72
C HIS A 49 7.18 -3.33 10.82
N TYR A 50 7.53 -4.51 11.36
CA TYR A 50 8.36 -5.49 10.68
C TYR A 50 7.53 -6.63 10.10
N VAL A 51 6.52 -6.27 9.30
CA VAL A 51 5.64 -7.21 8.57
C VAL A 51 6.38 -8.40 7.94
N PRO A 52 7.54 -8.23 7.25
CA PRO A 52 8.24 -9.39 6.66
C PRO A 52 8.73 -10.42 7.66
N LYS A 53 8.95 -10.04 8.93
CA LYS A 53 9.40 -10.94 9.99
C LYS A 53 8.24 -11.53 10.78
N GLU A 54 7.20 -10.73 10.99
CA GLU A 54 6.08 -11.06 11.87
C GLU A 54 5.04 -11.92 11.15
N GLU A 55 4.66 -11.54 9.93
CA GLU A 55 3.61 -12.21 9.15
C GLU A 55 4.06 -12.41 7.68
N PRO A 56 5.13 -13.19 7.44
CA PRO A 56 5.73 -13.35 6.11
C PRO A 56 4.79 -13.96 5.07
N GLN A 57 3.89 -14.85 5.49
CA GLN A 57 2.96 -15.53 4.58
C GLN A 57 1.88 -14.58 4.07
N ASP A 58 1.36 -13.71 4.93
CA ASP A 58 0.40 -12.69 4.52
C ASP A 58 1.04 -11.64 3.62
N LEU A 59 2.27 -11.23 3.90
CA LEU A 59 3.02 -10.36 3.00
C LEU A 59 3.21 -11.00 1.62
N ARG A 60 3.62 -12.28 1.59
CA ARG A 60 3.78 -13.04 0.34
C ARG A 60 2.47 -13.08 -0.44
N ARG A 61 1.34 -13.36 0.22
CA ARG A 61 0.01 -13.36 -0.39
C ARG A 61 -0.32 -11.99 -1.00
N CYS A 62 -0.07 -10.90 -0.28
CA CYS A 62 -0.30 -9.53 -0.78
C CYS A 62 0.52 -9.26 -2.05
N LEU A 63 1.79 -9.65 -2.06
CA LEU A 63 2.68 -9.47 -3.22
C LEU A 63 2.21 -10.27 -4.44
N LEU A 64 1.86 -11.54 -4.25
CA LEU A 64 1.38 -12.40 -5.35
C LEU A 64 0.07 -11.86 -5.93
N THR A 65 -0.90 -11.54 -5.08
CA THR A 65 -2.16 -10.93 -5.52
C THR A 65 -1.93 -9.64 -6.29
N PHE A 66 -0.99 -8.80 -5.86
CA PHE A 66 -0.66 -7.57 -6.55
C PHE A 66 -0.05 -7.82 -7.94
N ILE A 67 0.88 -8.77 -8.05
CA ILE A 67 1.50 -9.17 -9.32
C ILE A 67 0.46 -9.75 -10.28
N ASP A 68 -0.43 -10.62 -9.80
CA ASP A 68 -1.50 -11.20 -10.62
C ASP A 68 -2.45 -10.11 -11.15
N ASN A 69 -2.76 -9.11 -10.32
CA ASN A 69 -3.56 -7.95 -10.72
C ASN A 69 -2.88 -7.05 -11.77
N ILE A 70 -1.54 -7.03 -11.82
CA ILE A 70 -0.78 -6.34 -12.86
C ILE A 70 -0.85 -7.14 -14.16
N ASN A 71 -0.62 -8.45 -14.09
CA ASN A 71 -0.54 -9.32 -15.26
C ASN A 71 -1.89 -9.50 -15.97
N GLN A 72 -3.01 -9.50 -15.24
CA GLN A 72 -4.35 -9.57 -15.83
C GLN A 72 -4.78 -8.28 -16.57
N LYS A 73 -4.01 -7.20 -16.45
CA LYS A 73 -4.29 -5.90 -17.08
C LYS A 73 -3.35 -5.55 -18.24
N SER A 74 -2.40 -6.43 -18.57
CA SER A 74 -1.56 -6.32 -19.78
C SER A 74 -2.16 -7.13 -20.91
#